data_AF-A0A1U7GQ57-F1
#
_entry.id   AF-A0A1U7GQ57-F1
#
_cell.length_a   1.000
_cell.length_b   1.000
_cell.length_c   1.000
_cell.angle_alpha   90.00
_cell.angle_beta   90.00
_cell.angle_gamma   90.00
#
_symmetry.space_group_name_H-M   'P 1'
#
loop_
_entity.id
_entity.type
_entity.pdbx_description
1 polymer ?
#
loop_
_entity_poly.entity_id
_entity_poly.type
_entity_poly.pdbx_seq_one_letter_code
_entity_poly.pdbx_strand_id
1 'polypeptide(L)'
;MESHAFGPIATSPGRGGATRELSTFELADRLVQAWSRNERRLGELDGLDSGIAAARRRLATTAAGRGLAEAHLARLLSRRAACVAAARADASLAEELSREWDARHAMRRAVGG
;
A
#
# COMPACT_ATOMS: atom_id res chain seq x y z
N MET A 1 40.43 34.11 -5.41
CA MET A 1 39.35 33.92 -4.42
C MET A 1 38.12 34.61 -5.02
N GLU A 2 37.41 33.89 -5.88
CA GLU A 2 36.20 34.40 -6.55
C GLU A 2 35.02 33.55 -6.08
N SER A 3 34.12 34.19 -5.33
CA SER A 3 32.92 33.59 -4.78
C SER A 3 31.84 33.51 -5.86
N HIS A 4 31.57 32.31 -6.37
CA HIS A 4 30.36 32.04 -7.14
C HIS A 4 29.17 31.88 -6.19
N ALA A 5 28.38 32.94 -6.08
CA ALA A 5 27.06 32.89 -5.45
C ALA A 5 26.09 32.13 -6.38
N PHE A 6 25.71 30.91 -5.98
CA PHE A 6 24.59 30.19 -6.57
C PHE A 6 23.28 30.89 -6.14
N GLY A 7 22.61 31.53 -7.10
CA GLY A 7 21.24 32.02 -6.91
C GLY A 7 20.26 30.85 -6.70
N PRO A 8 19.12 31.08 -6.04
CA PRO A 8 18.18 30.02 -5.70
C PRO A 8 17.54 29.44 -6.96
N ILE A 9 17.58 28.12 -7.10
CA ILE A 9 16.85 27.38 -8.12
C ILE A 9 15.36 27.58 -7.82
N ALA A 10 14.68 28.32 -8.68
CA ALA A 10 13.23 28.41 -8.68
C ALA A 10 12.65 27.03 -9.02
N THR A 11 12.34 26.23 -8.00
CA THR A 11 11.47 25.06 -8.14
C THR A 11 10.06 25.56 -8.43
N SER A 12 9.74 25.72 -9.71
CA SER A 12 8.35 25.73 -10.17
C SER A 12 7.76 24.33 -9.92
N PRO A 13 6.64 24.20 -9.18
CA PRO A 13 5.94 22.94 -9.13
C PRO A 13 5.22 22.79 -10.47
N GLY A 14 5.84 22.05 -11.39
CA GLY A 14 5.20 21.57 -12.60
C GLY A 14 4.02 20.68 -12.24
N ARG A 15 2.87 21.31 -11.99
CA ARG A 15 1.55 20.69 -11.88
C ARG A 15 1.11 20.35 -13.31
N GLY A 16 1.69 19.28 -13.83
CA GLY A 16 1.54 18.87 -15.23
C GLY A 16 2.32 17.59 -15.51
N GLY A 17 2.17 16.59 -14.63
CA GLY A 17 2.66 15.26 -14.92
C GLY A 17 1.70 14.58 -15.88
N ALA A 18 1.97 14.69 -17.18
CA ALA A 18 1.41 13.81 -18.18
C ALA A 18 1.41 12.37 -17.64
N THR A 19 0.32 11.64 -17.85
CA THR A 19 0.26 10.19 -17.69
C THR A 19 1.34 9.58 -18.57
N ARG A 20 2.57 9.52 -18.07
CA ARG A 20 3.66 8.80 -18.71
C ARG A 20 3.17 7.36 -18.78
N GLU A 21 2.83 6.92 -19.98
CA GLU A 21 2.50 5.53 -20.22
C GLU A 21 3.64 4.69 -19.65
N LEU A 22 3.32 3.90 -18.62
CA LEU A 22 4.30 3.05 -17.98
C LEU A 22 4.88 2.12 -19.04
N SER A 23 6.19 1.99 -19.12
CA SER A 23 6.82 0.94 -19.92
C SER A 23 6.35 -0.44 -19.46
N THR A 24 6.51 -1.46 -20.31
CA THR A 24 6.16 -2.85 -19.97
C THR A 24 6.91 -3.31 -18.70
N PHE A 25 8.16 -2.88 -18.53
CA PHE A 25 8.95 -3.18 -17.34
C PHE A 25 8.42 -2.45 -16.09
N GLU A 26 8.14 -1.15 -16.18
CA GLU A 26 7.58 -0.39 -15.05
C GLU A 26 6.22 -0.91 -14.61
N LEU A 27 5.40 -1.40 -15.56
CA LEU A 27 4.12 -2.02 -15.26
C LEU A 27 4.31 -3.33 -14.50
N ALA A 28 5.20 -4.22 -14.98
CA ALA A 28 5.51 -5.48 -14.31
C ALA A 28 6.10 -5.26 -12.90
N ASP A 29 7.04 -4.32 -12.76
CA ASP A 29 7.62 -3.95 -11.46
C ASP A 29 6.54 -3.46 -10.47
N ARG A 30 5.64 -2.58 -10.90
CA ARG A 30 4.54 -2.12 -10.06
C ARG A 30 3.56 -3.22 -9.67
N LEU A 31 3.30 -4.18 -10.57
CA LEU A 31 2.46 -5.34 -10.28
C LEU A 31 3.08 -6.21 -9.17
N VAL A 32 4.38 -6.50 -9.29
CA VAL A 32 5.14 -7.25 -8.29
C VAL A 32 5.14 -6.51 -6.96
N GLN A 33 5.36 -5.20 -6.96
CA GLN A 33 5.33 -4.40 -5.74
C GLN A 33 3.95 -4.41 -5.07
N ALA A 34 2.86 -4.29 -5.83
CA ALA A 34 1.50 -4.38 -5.30
C ALA A 34 1.25 -5.75 -4.64
N TRP A 35 1.65 -6.82 -5.32
CA TRP A 35 1.52 -8.19 -4.81
C TRP A 35 2.35 -8.42 -3.54
N SER A 36 3.64 -8.10 -3.55
CA SER A 36 4.54 -8.26 -2.39
C SER A 36 4.14 -7.39 -1.19
N ARG A 37 3.52 -6.23 -1.42
CA ARG A 37 2.92 -5.43 -0.35
C ARG A 37 1.67 -6.12 0.21
N ASN A 38 0.84 -6.71 -0.64
CA ASN A 38 -0.38 -7.40 -0.21
C ASN A 38 -0.06 -8.66 0.60
N GLU A 39 0.91 -9.47 0.17
CA GLU A 39 1.39 -10.65 0.91
C GLU A 39 1.86 -10.27 2.32
N ARG A 40 2.69 -9.23 2.45
CA ARG A 40 3.13 -8.71 3.77
C ARG A 40 1.96 -8.27 4.65
N ARG A 41 0.91 -7.68 4.06
CA ARG A 41 -0.28 -7.27 4.82
C ARG A 41 -1.12 -8.44 5.28
N LEU A 42 -1.21 -9.53 4.51
CA LEU A 42 -1.89 -10.75 4.97
C LEU A 42 -1.20 -11.28 6.24
N GLY A 43 0.14 -11.34 6.25
CA GLY A 43 0.89 -11.71 7.46
C GLY A 43 0.69 -10.74 8.62
N GLU A 44 0.60 -9.42 8.37
CA GLU A 44 0.27 -8.44 9.43
C GLU A 44 -1.14 -8.65 9.97
N LEU A 45 -2.13 -8.94 9.11
CA LEU A 45 -3.51 -9.20 9.52
C LEU A 45 -3.61 -10.43 10.43
N ASP A 46 -2.91 -11.52 10.11
CA ASP A 46 -2.87 -12.72 10.96
C ASP A 46 -2.30 -12.41 12.36
N GLY A 47 -1.24 -11.60 12.41
CA GLY A 47 -0.64 -11.12 13.66
C GLY A 47 -1.61 -10.23 14.45
N LEU A 48 -2.32 -9.33 13.77
CA LEU A 48 -3.31 -8.45 14.38
C LEU A 48 -4.52 -9.23 14.92
N ASP A 49 -5.02 -10.22 14.17
CA ASP A 49 -6.14 -11.07 14.59
C ASP A 49 -5.78 -11.91 15.82
N SER A 50 -4.57 -12.47 15.84
CA SER A 50 -4.02 -13.16 17.01
C SER A 50 -3.90 -12.23 18.23
N GLY A 51 -3.40 -11.01 18.02
CA GLY A 51 -3.28 -9.99 19.08
C GLY A 51 -4.63 -9.52 19.61
N ILE A 52 -5.62 -9.31 18.73
CA ILE A 52 -6.99 -8.94 19.10
C ILE A 52 -7.64 -10.04 19.93
N ALA A 53 -7.49 -11.31 19.52
CA ALA A 53 -8.01 -12.44 20.27
C ALA A 53 -7.38 -12.52 21.67
N ALA A 54 -6.06 -12.33 21.78
CA ALA A 54 -5.37 -12.29 23.07
C ALA A 54 -5.83 -11.13 23.97
N ALA A 55 -5.98 -9.93 23.41
CA ALA A 55 -6.46 -8.77 24.14
C ALA A 55 -7.91 -8.97 24.67
N ARG A 56 -8.79 -9.54 23.85
CA ARG A 56 -10.15 -9.90 24.26
C ARG A 56 -10.17 -10.92 25.39
N ARG A 57 -9.35 -11.98 25.30
CA ARG A 57 -9.23 -12.96 26.39
C ARG A 57 -8.79 -12.32 27.70
N ARG A 58 -7.77 -11.43 27.65
CA ARG A 58 -7.27 -10.73 28.83
C ARG A 58 -8.33 -9.83 29.48
N LEU A 59 -9.13 -9.15 28.67
CA LEU A 59 -10.25 -8.33 29.15
C LEU A 59 -11.35 -9.16 29.82
N ALA A 60 -11.55 -10.41 29.39
CA ALA A 60 -12.52 -11.31 29.99
C ALA A 60 -12.06 -11.86 31.35
N THR A 61 -10.75 -11.96 31.58
CA THR A 61 -10.19 -12.63 32.77
C THR A 61 -9.77 -11.69 33.89
N THR A 62 -9.63 -10.38 33.64
CA THR A 62 -9.03 -9.46 34.62
C THR A 62 -9.68 -8.08 34.61
N ALA A 63 -10.14 -7.64 35.79
CA ALA A 63 -10.69 -6.29 35.99
C ALA A 63 -9.60 -5.22 36.22
N ALA A 64 -8.43 -5.62 36.74
CA ALA A 64 -7.29 -4.73 36.94
C ALA A 64 -6.70 -4.27 35.59
N GLY A 65 -6.49 -2.96 35.44
CA GLY A 65 -5.91 -2.39 34.22
C GLY A 65 -6.83 -2.44 32.98
N ARG A 66 -8.14 -2.61 33.20
CA ARG A 66 -9.14 -2.76 32.12
C ARG A 66 -9.12 -1.61 31.11
N GLY A 67 -9.05 -0.36 31.56
CA GLY A 67 -9.00 0.80 30.66
C GLY A 67 -7.79 0.78 29.72
N LEU A 68 -6.61 0.39 30.22
CA LEU A 68 -5.41 0.24 29.39
C LEU A 68 -5.58 -0.88 28.35
N ALA A 69 -6.16 -2.01 28.76
CA ALA A 69 -6.41 -3.14 27.87
C ALA A 69 -7.48 -2.82 26.81
N GLU A 70 -8.52 -2.05 27.15
CA GLU A 70 -9.53 -1.56 26.20
C GLU A 70 -8.91 -0.58 25.19
N ALA A 71 -8.08 0.36 25.65
CA ALA A 71 -7.33 1.27 24.77
C ALA A 71 -6.38 0.50 23.84
N HIS A 72 -5.71 -0.53 24.35
CA HIS A 72 -4.86 -1.39 23.53
C HIS A 72 -5.65 -2.16 22.47
N LEU A 73 -6.81 -2.72 22.83
CA LEU A 73 -7.70 -3.41 21.90
C LEU A 73 -8.23 -2.45 20.81
N ALA A 74 -8.65 -1.24 21.19
CA ALA A 74 -9.11 -0.22 20.25
C ALA A 74 -8.01 0.14 19.23
N ARG A 75 -6.76 0.28 19.69
CA ARG A 75 -5.60 0.51 18.82
C ARG A 75 -5.36 -0.66 17.85
N LEU A 76 -5.46 -1.91 18.32
CA LEU A 76 -5.32 -3.07 17.45
C LEU A 76 -6.41 -3.13 16.37
N LEU A 77 -7.66 -2.84 16.74
CA LEU A 77 -8.79 -2.80 15.81
C LEU A 77 -8.62 -1.69 14.76
N SER A 78 -8.17 -0.51 15.17
CA SER A 78 -7.87 0.60 14.26
C SER A 78 -6.75 0.24 13.27
N ARG A 79 -5.66 -0.36 13.76
CA ARG A 79 -4.57 -0.85 12.89
C ARG A 79 -5.04 -1.91 11.91
N ARG A 80 -5.88 -2.85 12.35
CA ARG A 80 -6.48 -3.86 11.47
C ARG A 80 -7.31 -3.23 10.37
N ALA A 81 -8.17 -2.26 10.71
CA ALA A 81 -8.98 -1.55 9.72
C ALA A 81 -8.11 -0.83 8.67
N ALA A 82 -7.03 -0.16 9.11
CA ALA A 82 -6.08 0.48 8.21
C ALA A 82 -5.34 -0.52 7.32
N CYS A 83 -4.91 -1.66 7.87
CA CYS A 83 -4.24 -2.71 7.12
C CYS A 83 -5.15 -3.33 6.05
N VAL A 84 -6.43 -3.60 6.39
CA VAL A 84 -7.45 -4.06 5.42
C VAL A 84 -7.68 -3.03 4.31
N ALA A 85 -7.81 -1.75 4.65
CA ALA A 85 -7.99 -0.70 3.66
C ALA A 85 -6.80 -0.61 2.69
N ALA A 86 -5.58 -0.70 3.21
CA ALA A 86 -4.37 -0.69 2.39
C ALA A 86 -4.23 -1.96 1.53
N ALA A 87 -4.63 -3.13 2.03
CA ALA A 87 -4.64 -4.38 1.26
C ALA A 87 -5.65 -4.30 0.10
N ARG A 88 -6.83 -3.71 0.33
CA ARG A 88 -7.83 -3.48 -0.73
C ARG A 88 -7.32 -2.51 -1.79
N ALA A 89 -6.68 -1.42 -1.38
CA ALA A 89 -6.10 -0.46 -2.31
C ALA A 89 -5.03 -1.11 -3.22
N ASP A 90 -4.18 -1.98 -2.65
CA ASP A 90 -3.18 -2.71 -3.44
C ASP A 90 -3.79 -3.77 -4.35
N ALA A 91 -4.88 -4.43 -3.93
CA ALA A 91 -5.62 -5.35 -4.79
C ALA A 91 -6.22 -4.61 -6.00
N SER A 92 -6.90 -3.47 -5.78
CA SER A 92 -7.45 -2.66 -6.86
C SER A 92 -6.37 -2.15 -7.82
N LEU A 93 -5.21 -1.71 -7.29
CA LEU A 93 -4.07 -1.31 -8.11
C LEU A 93 -3.55 -2.49 -8.95
N ALA A 94 -3.42 -3.68 -8.38
CA ALA A 94 -2.98 -4.86 -9.11
C ALA A 94 -3.97 -5.25 -10.23
N GLU A 95 -5.28 -5.15 -9.98
CA GLU A 95 -6.33 -5.38 -11.00
C GLU A 95 -6.27 -4.35 -12.14
N GLU A 96 -6.03 -3.08 -11.84
CA GLU A 96 -5.84 -2.03 -12.86
C GLU A 96 -4.60 -2.30 -13.72
N LEU A 97 -3.47 -2.61 -13.09
CA LEU A 97 -2.23 -2.94 -13.79
C LEU A 97 -2.36 -4.20 -14.64
N SER A 98 -3.10 -5.21 -14.15
CA SER A 98 -3.36 -6.44 -14.91
C SER A 98 -4.23 -6.17 -16.14
N ARG A 99 -5.27 -5.35 -16.02
CA ARG A 99 -6.10 -4.92 -17.16
C ARG A 99 -5.29 -4.17 -18.22
N GLU A 100 -4.41 -3.26 -17.80
CA GLU A 100 -3.51 -2.54 -18.69
C GLU A 100 -2.54 -3.48 -19.42
N TRP A 101 -2.00 -4.48 -18.72
CA TRP A 101 -1.17 -5.52 -19.32
C TRP A 101 -1.93 -6.28 -20.41
N ASP A 102 -3.12 -6.79 -20.07
CA ASP A 102 -3.94 -7.58 -20.98
C ASP A 102 -4.34 -6.78 -22.23
N ALA A 103 -4.70 -5.50 -22.07
CA ALA A 103 -5.02 -4.61 -23.18
C ALA A 103 -3.85 -4.46 -24.17
N ARG A 104 -2.63 -4.26 -23.66
CA ARG A 104 -1.42 -4.16 -24.50
C ARG A 104 -1.08 -5.46 -25.21
N HIS A 105 -1.31 -6.59 -24.56
CA HIS A 105 -1.05 -7.90 -25.15
C HIS A 105 -2.14 -8.35 -26.14
N ALA A 106 -3.39 -7.92 -25.95
CA ALA A 106 -4.44 -8.08 -26.94
C ALA A 106 -4.14 -7.24 -28.20
N MET A 107 -3.73 -5.99 -28.04
CA MET A 107 -3.40 -5.10 -29.17
C MET A 107 -2.20 -5.62 -29.97
N ARG A 108 -1.15 -6.11 -29.32
CA ARG A 108 0.00 -6.73 -30.01
C ARG A 108 -0.37 -7.96 -30.83
N ARG A 109 -1.29 -8.79 -30.34
CA ARG A 109 -1.80 -9.96 -31.09
C ARG A 109 -2.63 -9.56 -32.31
N ALA A 110 -3.33 -8.44 -32.25
CA ALA A 110 -4.15 -7.94 -33.37
C ALA A 110 -3.32 -7.28 -34.49
N VAL A 111 -2.14 -6.72 -34.17
CA VAL A 111 -1.28 -6.01 -35.14
C VAL A 111 -0.22 -6.92 -35.78
N GLY A 112 0.12 -8.05 -35.14
CA GLY A 112 1.11 -9.01 -35.64
C GLY A 112 0.51 -10.25 -36.33
N GLY A 113 -0.79 -10.24 -36.64
CA GLY A 113 -1.51 -11.32 -37.32
C GLY A 113 -1.85 -10.98 -38.76
#